data_AF-A0A0Q8VME2-F1
#
_entry.id   AF-A0A0Q8VME2-F1
#
_cell.length_a   1.000
_cell.length_b   1.000
_cell.length_c   1.000
_cell.angle_alpha   90.00
_cell.angle_beta   90.00
_cell.angle_gamma   90.00
#
_symmetry.space_group_name_H-M   'P 1'
#
loop_
_entity.id
_entity.type
_entity.pdbx_description
1 polymer ?
#
loop_
_entity_poly.entity_id
_entity_poly.type
_entity_poly.pdbx_seq_one_letter_code
_entity_poly.pdbx_strand_id
1 'polypeptide(L)'
;MTRANTATTRIVTAVLLTLAVCGGLAGCDLQANLQGPAAVRISASGLELATCRDLVASAVTIDVKAADGWHEVWVAEGNVSLRAGQTLDANDLSELFTKSTTFELPDAPEWFEVAIVSADGKEENIVAAIPIAADAAPGDWMRADARSLKEPCQE
;
A
#
# COMPACT_ATOMS: atom_id res chain seq x y z
N MET A 1 -30.75 -42.74 13.69
CA MET A 1 -29.33 -42.78 14.04
C MET A 1 -28.53 -42.16 12.90
N THR A 2 -27.85 -41.03 13.17
CA THR A 2 -26.56 -40.55 12.61
C THR A 2 -26.42 -40.47 11.06
N ARG A 3 -25.98 -39.36 10.43
CA ARG A 3 -24.94 -38.39 10.83
C ARG A 3 -25.17 -37.01 10.20
N ALA A 4 -24.94 -35.98 11.01
CA ALA A 4 -24.46 -34.68 10.56
C ALA A 4 -23.01 -34.82 10.09
N ASN A 5 -22.66 -34.22 8.95
CA ASN A 5 -21.28 -33.96 8.53
C ASN A 5 -21.22 -32.47 8.22
N THR A 6 -20.87 -31.65 9.21
CA THR A 6 -19.52 -31.09 9.41
C THR A 6 -19.19 -30.07 8.33
N ALA A 7 -19.46 -28.81 8.69
CA ALA A 7 -19.05 -27.64 7.97
C ALA A 7 -17.51 -27.61 7.86
N THR A 8 -17.03 -27.49 6.63
CA THR A 8 -15.61 -27.25 6.32
C THR A 8 -15.28 -25.81 6.69
N THR A 9 -14.86 -25.59 7.93
CA THR A 9 -14.22 -24.35 8.37
C THR A 9 -12.90 -24.22 7.62
N ARG A 10 -12.90 -23.46 6.52
CA ARG A 10 -11.66 -22.96 5.91
C ARG A 10 -11.14 -21.86 6.82
N ILE A 11 -10.19 -22.23 7.67
CA ILE A 11 -9.30 -21.29 8.36
C ILE A 11 -8.53 -20.60 7.24
N VAL A 12 -8.94 -19.38 6.89
CA VAL A 12 -8.11 -18.44 6.14
C VAL A 12 -7.00 -18.06 7.10
N THR A 13 -5.86 -18.72 6.95
CA THR A 13 -4.62 -18.29 7.59
C THR A 13 -4.32 -16.90 7.07
N ALA A 14 -4.68 -15.89 7.86
CA ALA A 14 -4.15 -14.56 7.71
C ALA A 14 -2.62 -14.71 7.64
N VAL A 15 -2.04 -14.32 6.53
CA VAL A 15 -0.61 -14.10 6.44
C VAL A 15 -0.34 -12.90 7.33
N LEU A 16 -0.16 -13.14 8.63
CA LEU A 16 0.51 -12.19 9.50
C LEU A 16 1.91 -12.03 8.91
N LEU A 17 2.11 -10.96 8.14
CA LEU A 17 3.43 -10.34 8.06
C LEU A 17 3.78 -9.97 9.49
N THR A 18 4.46 -10.89 10.17
CA THR A 18 5.09 -10.62 11.44
C THR A 18 6.29 -9.77 11.08
N LEU A 19 6.09 -8.45 11.02
CA LEU A 19 7.15 -7.45 11.04
C LEU A 19 7.93 -7.65 12.34
N ALA A 20 8.85 -8.61 12.33
CA ALA A 20 9.82 -8.81 13.38
C ALA A 20 10.94 -7.79 13.19
N VAL A 21 10.68 -6.52 13.50
CA VAL A 21 11.76 -5.53 13.63
C VAL A 21 11.45 -4.55 14.77
N CYS A 22 12.36 -4.54 15.75
CA CYS A 22 12.52 -3.56 16.84
C CYS A 22 11.48 -3.55 17.97
N GLY A 23 11.43 -4.65 18.73
CA GLY A 23 11.05 -4.60 20.14
C GLY A 23 12.15 -3.91 20.97
N GLY A 24 11.91 -2.66 21.35
CA GLY A 24 12.66 -1.97 22.41
C GLY A 24 13.97 -1.31 21.98
N LEU A 25 14.13 -0.07 22.46
CA LEU A 25 15.26 0.85 22.31
C LEU A 25 15.19 1.74 21.06
N ALA A 26 15.25 3.04 21.34
CA ALA A 26 15.26 4.14 20.40
C ALA A 26 16.27 3.92 19.25
N GLY A 27 15.86 4.24 18.02
CA GLY A 27 16.79 4.44 16.91
C GLY A 27 16.73 3.45 15.75
N CYS A 28 15.61 2.73 15.53
CA CYS A 28 15.35 2.21 14.19
C CYS A 28 14.85 3.40 13.37
N ASP A 29 15.78 3.96 12.59
CA ASP A 29 15.58 5.05 11.65
C ASP A 29 14.59 4.63 10.55
N LEU A 30 13.32 4.56 10.92
CA LEU A 30 12.20 4.31 10.02
C LEU A 30 12.03 5.45 9.01
N GLN A 31 12.67 6.61 9.21
CA GLN A 31 12.61 7.71 8.25
C GLN A 31 13.64 7.60 7.12
N ALA A 32 14.80 6.98 7.34
CA ALA A 32 15.85 6.95 6.31
C ALA A 32 15.60 5.99 5.13
N ASN A 33 14.75 4.97 5.29
CA ASN A 33 14.51 3.95 4.25
C ASN A 33 13.07 3.85 3.75
N LEU A 34 12.13 4.63 4.28
CA LEU A 34 10.72 4.65 3.84
C LEU A 34 10.47 5.75 2.79
N GLN A 35 11.36 5.87 1.81
CA GLN A 35 11.25 6.82 0.70
C GLN A 35 11.22 6.13 -0.67
N GLY A 36 10.59 4.96 -0.75
CA GLY A 36 10.42 4.25 -2.01
C GLY A 36 9.78 5.14 -3.10
N PRO A 37 10.08 4.90 -4.39
CA PRO A 37 9.59 5.70 -5.51
C PRO A 37 8.09 5.43 -5.77
N ALA A 38 7.24 5.82 -4.83
CA ALA A 38 5.80 5.77 -4.94
C ALA A 38 5.19 7.13 -4.55
N ALA A 39 4.03 7.40 -5.14
CA ALA A 39 3.21 8.55 -4.81
C ALA A 39 1.77 8.09 -4.62
N VAL A 40 1.03 8.75 -3.76
CA VAL A 40 -0.40 8.49 -3.55
C VAL A 40 -1.19 9.78 -3.69
N ARG A 41 -2.45 9.68 -4.11
CA ARG A 41 -3.38 10.80 -4.03
C ARG A 41 -4.75 10.33 -3.61
N ILE A 42 -5.48 11.21 -2.95
CA ILE A 42 -6.91 11.05 -2.73
C ILE A 42 -7.61 11.90 -3.79
N SER A 43 -8.38 11.26 -4.66
CA SER A 43 -9.18 11.89 -5.71
C SER A 43 -10.68 11.68 -5.47
N ALA A 44 -11.51 12.21 -6.35
CA ALA A 44 -12.96 12.02 -6.27
C ALA A 44 -13.39 10.55 -6.45
N SER A 45 -12.57 9.73 -7.10
CA SER A 45 -12.78 8.28 -7.28
C SER A 45 -12.20 7.42 -6.15
N GLY A 46 -11.51 8.04 -5.19
CA GLY A 46 -10.93 7.35 -4.03
C GLY A 46 -9.41 7.49 -3.95
N LEU A 47 -8.76 6.47 -3.38
CA LEU A 47 -7.31 6.40 -3.29
C LEU A 47 -6.71 5.97 -4.63
N GLU A 48 -5.60 6.58 -5.01
CA GLU A 48 -4.79 6.19 -6.15
C GLU A 48 -3.32 6.08 -5.76
N LEU A 49 -2.63 5.12 -6.36
CA LEU A 49 -1.19 4.87 -6.18
C LEU A 49 -0.49 5.01 -7.52
N ALA A 50 0.70 5.59 -7.52
CA ALA A 50 1.59 5.56 -8.66
C ALA A 50 2.97 5.01 -8.28
N THR A 51 3.55 4.22 -9.18
CA THR A 51 4.92 3.74 -9.07
C THR A 51 5.83 4.57 -9.96
N CYS A 52 6.94 5.07 -9.43
CA CYS A 52 7.88 5.94 -10.14
C CYS A 52 9.10 5.22 -10.67
N ARG A 53 9.01 3.88 -10.78
CA ARG A 53 9.92 3.02 -11.53
C ARG A 53 9.15 1.84 -12.10
N ASP A 54 9.74 1.18 -13.08
CA ASP A 54 9.26 -0.12 -13.56
C ASP A 54 9.59 -1.20 -12.52
N LEU A 55 8.66 -2.12 -12.29
CA LEU A 55 8.92 -3.33 -11.50
C LEU A 55 7.89 -4.43 -11.78
N VAL A 56 8.27 -5.68 -11.50
CA VAL A 56 7.29 -6.78 -11.41
C VAL A 56 6.90 -6.91 -9.94
N ALA A 57 5.68 -6.50 -9.60
CA ALA A 57 5.13 -6.64 -8.26
C ALA A 57 4.56 -8.05 -8.05
N SER A 58 4.76 -8.61 -6.87
CA SER A 58 4.11 -9.84 -6.38
C SER A 58 3.00 -9.53 -5.36
N ALA A 59 3.09 -8.38 -4.71
CA ALA A 59 2.07 -7.84 -3.83
C ALA A 59 2.13 -6.31 -3.78
N VAL A 60 0.97 -5.70 -3.54
CA VAL A 60 0.81 -4.27 -3.25
C VAL A 60 -0.06 -4.16 -2.00
N THR A 61 0.41 -3.43 -0.99
CA THR A 61 -0.39 -3.07 0.17
C THR A 61 -0.36 -1.57 0.42
N ILE A 62 -1.48 -1.04 0.89
CA ILE A 62 -1.55 0.31 1.44
C ILE A 62 -2.28 0.26 2.77
N ASP A 63 -1.57 0.67 3.81
CA ASP A 63 -2.11 0.92 5.14
C ASP A 63 -2.20 2.42 5.38
N VAL A 64 -3.15 2.83 6.21
CA VAL A 64 -3.43 4.24 6.52
C VAL A 64 -3.41 4.45 8.01
N LYS A 65 -2.64 5.45 8.44
CA LYS A 65 -2.68 5.95 9.81
C LYS A 65 -3.73 7.05 9.91
N ALA A 66 -4.70 6.85 10.79
CA ALA A 66 -5.64 7.87 11.24
C ALA A 66 -5.54 8.06 12.76
N ALA A 67 -6.31 9.00 13.30
CA ALA A 67 -6.30 9.35 14.72
C ALA A 67 -6.64 8.15 15.64
N ASP A 68 -7.51 7.25 15.18
CA ASP A 68 -7.99 6.10 15.94
C ASP A 68 -7.10 4.84 15.78
N GLY A 69 -6.24 4.77 14.76
CA GLY A 69 -5.46 3.57 14.52
C GLY A 69 -4.83 3.48 13.14
N TRP A 70 -4.23 2.32 12.89
CA TRP A 70 -3.82 1.89 11.55
C TRP A 70 -4.95 1.09 10.92
N HIS A 71 -5.20 1.31 9.64
CA HIS A 71 -6.25 0.66 8.86
C HIS A 71 -5.66 0.12 7.57
N GLU A 72 -5.94 -1.13 7.26
CA GLU A 72 -5.61 -1.71 5.96
C GLU A 72 -6.59 -1.15 4.92
N VAL A 73 -6.09 -0.61 3.82
CA VAL A 73 -6.92 -0.03 2.76
C VAL A 73 -6.83 -0.86 1.49
N TRP A 74 -5.63 -1.25 1.09
CA TRP A 74 -5.43 -2.15 -0.06
C TRP A 74 -4.57 -3.34 0.30
N VAL A 75 -4.97 -4.51 -0.18
CA VAL A 75 -4.14 -5.71 -0.27
C VAL A 75 -4.36 -6.35 -1.61
N ALA A 76 -3.29 -6.51 -2.39
CA ALA A 76 -3.33 -7.20 -3.67
C ALA A 76 -2.15 -8.16 -3.79
N GLU A 77 -2.41 -9.35 -4.35
CA GLU A 77 -1.42 -10.42 -4.56
C GLU A 77 -1.49 -10.93 -6.00
N GLY A 78 -0.32 -11.12 -6.61
CA GLY A 78 -0.19 -11.60 -7.98
C GLY A 78 1.03 -11.00 -8.65
N ASN A 79 1.53 -11.67 -9.69
CA ASN A 79 2.70 -11.21 -10.44
C ASN A 79 2.27 -10.27 -11.56
N VAL A 80 2.46 -8.97 -11.36
CA VAL A 80 2.02 -7.91 -12.28
C VAL A 80 3.20 -7.04 -12.66
N SER A 81 3.36 -6.74 -13.95
CA SER A 81 4.33 -5.72 -14.40
C SER A 81 3.72 -4.34 -14.24
N LEU A 82 4.29 -3.54 -13.33
CA LEU A 82 3.96 -2.14 -13.12
C LEU A 82 4.97 -1.26 -13.84
N ARG A 83 4.48 -0.20 -14.48
CA ARG A 83 5.34 0.76 -15.20
C ARG A 83 5.55 2.04 -14.41
N ALA A 84 6.68 2.70 -14.63
CA ALA A 84 6.93 4.04 -14.12
C ALA A 84 5.83 5.00 -14.61
N GLY A 85 5.24 5.76 -13.69
CA GLY A 85 4.13 6.67 -13.94
C GLY A 85 2.76 5.99 -14.11
N GLN A 86 2.68 4.65 -14.08
CA GLN A 86 1.41 3.96 -14.04
C GLN A 86 0.70 4.32 -12.74
N THR A 87 -0.57 4.72 -12.88
CA THR A 87 -1.48 4.93 -11.77
C THR A 87 -2.36 3.69 -11.61
N LEU A 88 -2.61 3.31 -10.36
CA LEU A 88 -3.47 2.23 -9.95
C LEU A 88 -4.56 2.81 -9.06
N ASP A 89 -5.79 2.39 -9.29
CA ASP A 89 -6.92 2.56 -8.36
C ASP A 89 -7.45 1.20 -7.87
N ALA A 90 -8.52 1.23 -7.08
CA ALA A 90 -9.14 0.02 -6.54
C ALA A 90 -9.65 -0.96 -7.63
N ASN A 91 -10.09 -0.45 -8.79
CA ASN A 91 -10.54 -1.28 -9.90
C ASN A 91 -9.33 -1.92 -10.59
N ASP A 92 -8.27 -1.13 -10.85
CA ASP A 92 -7.02 -1.65 -11.43
C ASP A 92 -6.44 -2.79 -10.60
N LEU A 93 -6.50 -2.68 -9.27
CA LEU A 93 -6.06 -3.77 -8.39
C LEU A 93 -6.86 -5.05 -8.63
N SER A 94 -8.18 -4.95 -8.81
CA SER A 94 -9.06 -6.10 -9.06
C SER A 94 -8.91 -6.72 -10.45
N GLU A 95 -8.49 -5.92 -11.43
CA GLU A 95 -8.28 -6.39 -12.81
C GLU A 95 -6.89 -7.01 -13.00
N LEU A 96 -5.87 -6.41 -12.40
CA LEU A 96 -4.47 -6.77 -12.64
C LEU A 96 -4.00 -7.89 -11.72
N PHE A 97 -4.38 -7.87 -10.44
CA PHE A 97 -3.90 -8.83 -9.46
C PHE A 97 -4.80 -10.06 -9.38
N THR A 98 -4.21 -11.22 -9.09
CA THR A 98 -4.95 -12.48 -8.99
C THR A 98 -5.91 -12.48 -7.79
N LYS A 99 -5.52 -11.78 -6.72
CA LYS A 99 -6.38 -11.50 -5.58
C LYS A 99 -6.21 -10.03 -5.23
N SER A 100 -7.32 -9.38 -4.90
CA SER A 100 -7.27 -8.07 -4.28
C SER A 100 -8.40 -7.93 -3.27
N THR A 101 -8.19 -7.06 -2.30
CA THR A 101 -9.19 -6.61 -1.35
C THR A 101 -8.95 -5.12 -1.11
N THR A 102 -10.02 -4.36 -1.28
CA THR A 102 -10.04 -2.92 -1.01
C THR A 102 -11.01 -2.68 0.13
N PHE A 103 -10.55 -1.92 1.11
CA PHE A 103 -11.33 -1.49 2.27
C PHE A 103 -11.64 0.01 2.16
N GLU A 104 -12.53 0.46 3.04
CA GLU A 104 -12.90 1.87 3.13
C GLU A 104 -11.71 2.69 3.64
N LEU A 105 -11.46 3.82 2.98
CA LEU A 105 -10.48 4.79 3.46
C LEU A 105 -11.05 5.47 4.71
N PRO A 106 -10.35 5.46 5.87
CA PRO A 106 -10.85 6.12 7.06
C PRO A 106 -10.98 7.63 6.86
N ASP A 107 -11.90 8.24 7.61
CA ASP A 107 -12.01 9.68 7.67
C ASP A 107 -10.72 10.32 8.20
N ALA A 108 -10.33 11.45 7.61
CA ALA A 108 -9.16 12.25 8.01
C ALA A 108 -7.85 11.43 8.15
N PRO A 109 -7.36 10.83 7.06
CA PRO A 109 -6.08 10.12 7.08
C PRO A 109 -4.92 11.10 7.39
N GLU A 110 -3.90 10.63 8.11
CA GLU A 110 -2.72 11.40 8.47
C GLU A 110 -1.47 10.96 7.67
N TRP A 111 -1.32 9.65 7.46
CA TRP A 111 -0.21 9.06 6.71
C TRP A 111 -0.65 7.83 5.93
N PHE A 112 0.04 7.54 4.84
CA PHE A 112 -0.02 6.28 4.12
C PHE A 112 1.27 5.50 4.32
N GLU A 113 1.16 4.19 4.51
CA GLU A 113 2.27 3.26 4.35
C GLU A 113 2.01 2.41 3.10
N VAL A 114 2.90 2.51 2.13
CA VAL A 114 2.82 1.79 0.87
C VAL A 114 3.94 0.75 0.84
N ALA A 115 3.58 -0.50 0.55
CA ALA A 115 4.55 -1.54 0.27
C ALA A 115 4.25 -2.23 -1.07
N ILE A 116 5.28 -2.35 -1.92
CA ILE A 116 5.22 -3.09 -3.18
C ILE A 116 6.37 -4.08 -3.19
N VAL A 117 6.02 -5.36 -3.17
CA VAL A 117 6.99 -6.45 -3.08
C VAL A 117 7.41 -6.88 -4.47
N SER A 118 8.71 -6.84 -4.75
CA SER A 118 9.28 -7.29 -6.03
C SER A 118 9.15 -8.81 -6.18
N ALA A 119 8.63 -9.27 -7.32
CA ALA A 119 8.39 -10.68 -7.60
C ALA A 119 9.64 -11.43 -8.07
N ASP A 120 10.54 -10.75 -8.77
CA ASP A 120 11.70 -11.38 -9.41
C ASP A 120 13.01 -11.16 -8.64
N GLY A 121 12.98 -10.36 -7.58
CA GLY A 121 14.12 -10.05 -6.72
C GLY A 121 15.23 -9.26 -7.41
N LYS A 122 15.01 -8.79 -8.65
CA LYS A 122 15.97 -7.95 -9.38
C LYS A 122 15.85 -6.50 -8.95
N GLU A 123 14.61 -6.07 -8.75
CA GLU A 123 14.30 -4.78 -8.16
C GLU A 123 14.14 -4.90 -6.64
N GLU A 124 14.51 -3.86 -5.92
CA GLU A 124 14.22 -3.76 -4.50
C GLU A 124 12.71 -3.61 -4.27
N ASN A 125 12.25 -3.97 -3.07
CA ASN A 125 10.89 -3.64 -2.66
C ASN A 125 10.74 -2.11 -2.59
N ILE A 126 9.55 -1.61 -2.89
CA ILE A 126 9.21 -0.22 -2.64
C ILE A 126 8.52 -0.19 -1.28
N VAL A 127 9.06 0.55 -0.33
CA VAL A 127 8.40 0.83 0.95
C VAL A 127 8.44 2.33 1.19
N ALA A 128 7.29 2.94 1.41
CA ALA A 128 7.16 4.38 1.53
C ALA A 128 6.20 4.77 2.65
N ALA A 129 6.60 5.70 3.50
CA ALA A 129 5.72 6.37 4.46
C ALA A 129 5.44 7.78 3.94
N ILE A 130 4.20 8.04 3.57
CA ILE A 130 3.79 9.25 2.87
C ILE A 130 2.91 10.09 3.82
N PRO A 131 3.43 11.21 4.36
CA PRO A 131 2.61 12.12 5.14
C PRO A 131 1.58 12.80 4.25
N ILE A 132 0.38 12.98 4.78
CA ILE A 132 -0.58 13.91 4.18
C ILE A 132 -0.18 15.31 4.66
N ALA A 133 0.34 16.12 3.74
CA ALA A 133 0.70 17.49 4.04
C ALA A 133 -0.55 18.31 4.39
N ALA A 134 -0.47 19.17 5.39
CA ALA A 134 -1.60 20.00 5.82
C ALA A 134 -2.11 20.98 4.74
N ASP A 135 -1.26 21.27 3.75
CA ASP A 135 -1.53 22.10 2.58
C ASP A 135 -1.76 21.30 1.29
N ALA A 136 -1.83 19.97 1.37
CA ALA A 136 -2.10 19.13 0.20
C ALA A 136 -3.46 19.50 -0.41
N ALA A 137 -3.44 20.00 -1.64
CA ALA A 137 -4.67 20.29 -2.36
C ALA A 137 -5.35 18.97 -2.75
N PRO A 138 -6.70 18.93 -2.76
CA PRO A 138 -7.42 17.75 -3.25
C PRO A 138 -6.95 17.34 -4.66
N GLY A 139 -6.60 16.07 -4.82
CA GLY A 139 -6.13 15.51 -6.09
C GLY A 139 -4.63 15.68 -6.39
N ASP A 140 -3.86 16.36 -5.53
CA ASP A 140 -2.41 16.41 -5.66
C ASP A 140 -1.76 15.09 -5.22
N TRP A 141 -0.63 14.79 -5.85
CA TRP A 141 0.19 13.62 -5.55
C TRP A 141 1.10 13.90 -4.36
N MET A 142 1.06 13.03 -3.37
CA MET A 142 1.87 13.08 -2.16
C MET A 142 2.97 12.03 -2.24
N ARG A 143 4.17 12.42 -1.82
CA ARG A 143 5.36 11.54 -1.78
C ARG A 143 5.95 11.46 -0.37
N ALA A 144 6.78 10.45 -0.15
CA ALA A 144 7.44 10.23 1.12
C ALA A 144 8.40 11.37 1.55
N ASP A 145 8.85 12.18 0.60
CA ASP A 145 9.64 13.40 0.85
C ASP A 145 8.79 14.60 1.31
N ALA A 146 7.50 14.37 1.60
CA ALA A 146 6.51 15.37 2.00
C ALA A 146 6.23 16.45 0.94
N ARG A 147 6.61 16.24 -0.33
CA ARG A 147 6.20 17.14 -1.42
C ARG A 147 4.79 16.79 -1.92
N SER A 148 4.02 17.84 -2.21
CA SER A 148 2.78 17.79 -2.99
C SER A 148 3.09 18.16 -4.44
N LEU A 149 2.72 17.30 -5.39
CA LEU A 149 3.06 17.39 -6.80
C LEU A 149 1.81 17.35 -7.69
N LYS A 150 1.89 17.94 -8.89
CA LYS A 150 0.82 17.84 -9.90
C LYS A 150 0.87 16.55 -10.71
N GLU A 151 2.02 15.89 -10.74
CA GLU A 151 2.24 14.60 -11.40
C GLU A 151 2.95 13.66 -10.41
N PRO A 152 2.71 12.33 -10.50
CA PRO A 152 3.15 11.41 -9.45
C PRO A 152 4.66 11.24 -9.37
N CYS A 153 5.37 11.33 -10.50
CA CYS A 153 6.74 10.84 -10.65
C CYS A 153 7.70 11.87 -11.24
N GLN A 154 7.59 13.13 -10.80
CA GLN A 154 8.56 14.17 -11.15
C GLN A 154 9.82 14.05 -10.29
N GLU A 155 10.99 14.19 -10.92
CA GLU A 155 12.31 14.22 -10.27
C GLU A 155 12.48 15.50 -9.41
#